data_AF-A0A966B4J2-F1
#
_entry.id   AF-A0A966B4J2-F1
#
_cell.length_a   1.000
_cell.length_b   1.000
_cell.length_c   1.000
_cell.angle_alpha   90.00
_cell.angle_beta   90.00
_cell.angle_gamma   90.00
#
_symmetry.space_group_name_H-M   'P 1'
#
loop_
_entity.id
_entity.type
_entity.pdbx_description
1 polymer ?
#
loop_
_entity_poly.entity_id
_entity_poly.type
_entity_poly.pdbx_seq_one_letter_code
_entity_poly.pdbx_strand_id
1 'polypeptide(L)'
;MASHLSRENPQDAVDWASSLPTNAQGQAYREVMENWTRIDPEAASNHLVAMKPSEARDSAVSSFASSLDREDPKSAATWAATIENEETRINTLKQVAQSWMRTDSDAAKAWLPDSGLPKETQTAIIETPSRGRSTSDFRSRRPR
;
A
#
# COMPACT_ATOMS: atom_id res chain seq x y z
N MET A 1 9.72 17.66 -10.36
CA MET A 1 8.76 18.16 -11.38
C MET A 1 7.39 17.52 -11.18
N ALA A 2 7.29 16.19 -10.99
CA ALA A 2 6.04 15.51 -10.63
C ALA A 2 5.29 16.17 -9.46
N SER A 3 5.99 16.51 -8.38
CA SER A 3 5.44 17.11 -7.17
C SER A 3 4.83 18.52 -7.32
N HIS A 4 5.15 19.26 -8.40
CA HIS A 4 4.55 20.58 -8.66
C HIS A 4 3.28 20.44 -9.50
N LEU A 5 3.31 19.58 -10.54
CA LEU A 5 2.15 19.25 -11.38
C LEU A 5 1.04 18.58 -10.58
N SER A 6 1.36 17.64 -9.68
CA SER A 6 0.36 16.94 -8.88
C SER A 6 -0.42 17.84 -7.91
N ARG A 7 0.12 19.01 -7.54
CA ARG A 7 -0.55 19.98 -6.67
C ARG A 7 -1.53 20.89 -7.41
N GLU A 8 -1.30 21.15 -8.69
CA GLU A 8 -2.09 22.12 -9.48
C GLU A 8 -3.07 21.40 -10.41
N ASN A 9 -2.62 20.34 -11.10
CA ASN A 9 -3.45 19.51 -11.98
C ASN A 9 -2.98 18.04 -11.92
N PRO A 10 -3.56 17.22 -11.03
CA PRO A 10 -3.17 15.82 -10.92
C PRO A 10 -3.41 15.01 -12.20
N GLN A 11 -4.34 15.44 -13.05
CA GLN A 11 -4.57 14.86 -14.37
C GLN A 11 -3.37 15.04 -15.30
N ASP A 12 -2.80 16.25 -15.38
CA ASP A 12 -1.58 16.53 -16.16
C ASP A 12 -0.39 15.69 -15.66
N ALA A 13 -0.31 15.47 -14.34
CA ALA A 13 0.74 14.65 -13.74
C ALA A 13 0.60 13.16 -14.13
N VAL A 14 -0.62 12.64 -14.25
CA VAL A 14 -0.86 11.29 -14.77
C VAL A 14 -0.56 11.20 -16.26
N ASP A 15 -0.96 12.18 -17.06
CA ASP A 15 -0.67 12.19 -18.49
C ASP A 15 0.85 12.22 -18.73
N TRP A 16 1.57 13.00 -17.92
CA TRP A 16 3.03 12.94 -17.89
C TRP A 16 3.54 11.55 -17.49
N ALA A 17 3.05 10.95 -16.42
CA ALA A 17 3.47 9.61 -15.98
C ALA A 17 3.25 8.55 -17.07
N SER A 18 2.15 8.66 -17.82
CA SER A 18 1.81 7.79 -18.95
C SER A 18 2.74 7.97 -20.16
N SER A 19 3.30 9.18 -20.33
CA SER A 19 4.22 9.48 -21.44
C SER A 19 5.64 8.93 -21.23
N LEU A 20 5.98 8.49 -20.01
CA LEU A 20 7.30 7.98 -19.68
C LEU A 20 7.55 6.57 -20.25
N PRO A 21 8.82 6.17 -20.41
CA PRO A 21 9.18 4.78 -20.70
C PRO A 21 8.61 3.82 -19.66
N THR A 22 8.17 2.62 -20.06
CA THR A 22 7.49 1.64 -19.19
C THR A 22 8.21 1.36 -17.86
N ASN A 23 9.55 1.29 -17.87
CA ASN A 23 10.36 1.08 -16.67
C ASN A 23 10.34 2.26 -15.68
N ALA A 24 9.97 3.47 -16.13
CA ALA A 24 9.85 4.67 -15.30
C ALA A 24 8.39 4.99 -14.91
N GLN A 25 7.41 4.47 -15.66
CA GLN A 25 5.99 4.73 -15.41
C GLN A 25 5.57 4.35 -14.00
N GLY A 26 5.92 3.14 -13.53
CA GLY A 26 5.51 2.66 -12.21
C GLY A 26 5.92 3.60 -11.06
N GLN A 27 7.15 4.12 -11.10
CA GLN A 27 7.62 5.08 -10.09
C GLN A 27 6.91 6.44 -10.21
N ALA A 28 6.72 6.94 -11.43
CA ALA A 28 6.00 8.19 -11.64
C ALA A 28 4.54 8.11 -11.16
N TYR A 29 3.85 7.01 -11.47
CA TYR A 29 2.50 6.75 -10.98
C TYR A 29 2.44 6.67 -9.45
N ARG A 30 3.44 6.06 -8.80
CA ARG A 30 3.51 6.05 -7.33
C ARG A 30 3.57 7.44 -6.73
N GLU A 31 4.44 8.30 -7.26
CA GLU A 31 4.62 9.67 -6.77
C GLU A 31 3.36 10.52 -7.01
N VAL A 32 2.78 10.43 -8.21
CA VAL A 32 1.57 11.18 -8.58
C VAL A 32 0.39 10.74 -7.72
N MET A 33 0.18 9.43 -7.56
CA MET A 33 -0.93 8.92 -6.75
C MET A 33 -0.77 9.24 -5.27
N GLU A 34 0.43 9.17 -4.71
CA GLU A 34 0.65 9.56 -3.31
C GLU A 34 0.22 11.02 -3.08
N ASN A 35 0.60 11.93 -3.99
CA ASN A 35 0.26 13.33 -3.85
C ASN A 35 -1.24 13.60 -4.11
N TRP A 36 -1.80 12.99 -5.16
CA TRP A 36 -3.21 13.17 -5.52
C TRP A 36 -4.12 12.64 -4.41
N THR A 37 -3.84 11.45 -3.86
CA THR A 37 -4.66 10.87 -2.78
C THR A 37 -4.74 11.78 -1.55
N ARG A 38 -3.66 12.51 -1.23
CA ARG A 38 -3.63 13.46 -0.11
C ARG A 38 -4.42 14.74 -0.35
N ILE A 39 -4.68 15.08 -1.60
CA ILE A 39 -5.42 16.29 -2.00
C ILE A 39 -6.88 15.95 -2.19
N ASP A 40 -7.15 14.91 -2.97
CA ASP A 40 -8.49 14.46 -3.33
C ASP A 40 -8.47 12.92 -3.54
N PRO A 41 -8.73 12.15 -2.47
CA PRO A 41 -8.76 10.68 -2.55
C PRO A 41 -9.92 10.18 -3.42
N GLU A 42 -11.02 10.93 -3.53
CA GLU A 42 -12.16 10.55 -4.37
C GLU A 42 -11.79 10.62 -5.84
N ALA A 43 -11.25 11.75 -6.31
CA ALA A 43 -10.80 11.91 -7.68
C ALA A 43 -9.67 10.93 -8.05
N ALA A 44 -8.71 10.72 -7.15
CA ALA A 44 -7.65 9.73 -7.31
C ALA A 44 -8.21 8.31 -7.48
N SER A 45 -9.19 7.92 -6.67
CA SER A 45 -9.83 6.61 -6.77
C SER A 45 -10.59 6.43 -8.09
N ASN A 46 -11.32 7.46 -8.54
CA ASN A 46 -12.02 7.44 -9.83
C ASN A 46 -11.06 7.23 -11.00
N HIS A 47 -9.88 7.85 -10.94
CA HIS A 47 -8.83 7.63 -11.92
C HIS A 47 -8.36 6.16 -11.94
N LEU A 48 -8.09 5.56 -10.77
CA LEU A 48 -7.66 4.15 -10.67
C LEU A 48 -8.71 3.15 -11.20
N VAL A 49 -10.00 3.47 -11.07
CA VAL A 49 -11.09 2.67 -11.67
C VAL A 49 -11.05 2.75 -13.20
N ALA A 50 -10.72 3.91 -13.77
CA ALA A 50 -10.64 4.11 -15.21
C ALA A 50 -9.38 3.49 -15.84
N MET A 51 -8.33 3.25 -15.05
CA MET A 51 -7.11 2.60 -15.53
C MET A 51 -7.34 1.12 -15.87
N LYS A 52 -6.76 0.68 -17.00
CA LYS A 52 -6.72 -0.74 -17.36
C LYS A 52 -5.74 -1.50 -16.45
N PRO A 53 -5.99 -2.79 -16.18
CA PRO A 53 -5.05 -3.62 -15.45
C PRO A 53 -3.67 -3.62 -16.11
N SER A 54 -2.64 -3.31 -15.32
CA SER A 54 -1.25 -3.14 -15.74
C SER A 54 -0.33 -2.98 -14.52
N GLU A 55 0.97 -3.22 -14.68
CA GLU A 55 1.96 -3.00 -13.61
C GLU A 55 1.99 -1.54 -13.12
N ALA A 56 1.71 -0.59 -14.02
CA ALA A 56 1.59 0.82 -13.69
C ALA A 56 0.37 1.08 -12.78
N ARG A 57 -0.79 0.48 -13.11
CA ARG A 57 -1.99 0.54 -12.25
C ARG A 57 -1.73 -0.11 -10.90
N ASP A 58 -1.10 -1.28 -10.87
CA ASP A 58 -0.77 -1.96 -9.61
C ASP A 58 0.13 -1.09 -8.72
N SER A 59 1.11 -0.41 -9.33
CA SER A 59 1.97 0.56 -8.63
C SER A 59 1.18 1.78 -8.13
N ALA A 60 0.26 2.30 -8.93
CA ALA A 60 -0.62 3.41 -8.60
C ALA A 60 -1.56 3.07 -7.42
N VAL A 61 -2.22 1.90 -7.48
CA VAL A 61 -3.09 1.36 -6.43
C VAL A 61 -2.32 1.12 -5.13
N SER A 62 -1.09 0.60 -5.24
CA SER A 62 -0.19 0.40 -4.09
C SER A 62 0.05 1.72 -3.34
N SER A 63 0.40 2.79 -4.06
CA SER A 63 0.59 4.12 -3.46
C SER A 63 -0.70 4.73 -2.90
N PHE A 64 -1.82 4.55 -3.60
CA PHE A 64 -3.13 5.03 -3.14
C PHE A 64 -3.52 4.36 -1.81
N ALA A 65 -3.46 3.03 -1.75
CA ALA A 65 -3.75 2.27 -0.55
C ALA A 65 -2.84 2.67 0.62
N SER A 66 -1.53 2.78 0.39
CA SER A 66 -0.56 3.20 1.42
C SER A 66 -0.68 4.67 1.83
N SER A 67 -1.41 5.50 1.08
CA SER A 67 -1.69 6.88 1.46
C SER A 67 -3.02 6.98 2.23
N LEU A 68 -4.00 6.18 1.85
CA LEU A 68 -5.32 6.12 2.47
C LEU A 68 -5.31 5.37 3.80
N ASP A 69 -4.32 4.50 4.05
CA ASP A 69 -4.27 3.62 5.23
C ASP A 69 -4.35 4.35 6.58
N ARG A 70 -3.90 5.60 6.65
CA ARG A 70 -3.95 6.43 7.86
C ARG A 70 -5.34 6.97 8.16
N GLU A 71 -6.14 7.18 7.13
CA GLU A 71 -7.48 7.78 7.22
C GLU A 71 -8.56 6.70 7.21
N ASP A 72 -8.44 5.74 6.29
CA ASP A 72 -9.34 4.60 6.15
C ASP A 72 -8.54 3.33 5.79
N PRO A 73 -8.00 2.61 6.80
CA PRO A 73 -7.26 1.38 6.57
C PRO A 73 -8.11 0.25 5.96
N LYS A 74 -9.43 0.27 6.16
CA LYS A 74 -10.34 -0.73 5.60
C LYS A 74 -10.51 -0.54 4.08
N SER A 75 -10.71 0.70 3.65
CA SER A 75 -10.75 1.03 2.23
C SER A 75 -9.39 0.81 1.57
N ALA A 76 -8.30 1.19 2.22
CA ALA A 76 -6.95 0.92 1.75
C ALA A 76 -6.70 -0.58 1.51
N ALA A 77 -7.12 -1.44 2.43
CA ALA A 77 -7.02 -2.89 2.30
C ALA A 77 -7.84 -3.43 1.11
N THR A 78 -9.03 -2.87 0.88
CA THR A 78 -9.89 -3.24 -0.26
C THR A 78 -9.23 -2.88 -1.59
N TRP A 79 -8.64 -1.69 -1.68
CA TRP A 79 -7.87 -1.28 -2.86
C TRP A 79 -6.63 -2.14 -3.08
N ALA A 80 -5.87 -2.41 -2.03
CA ALA A 80 -4.70 -3.29 -2.10
C ALA A 80 -5.06 -4.69 -2.64
N ALA A 81 -6.24 -5.22 -2.30
CA ALA A 81 -6.71 -6.51 -2.81
C ALA A 81 -7.03 -6.50 -4.32
N THR A 82 -7.21 -5.33 -4.95
CA THR A 82 -7.47 -5.22 -6.41
C THR A 82 -6.22 -5.32 -7.28
N ILE A 83 -5.03 -5.30 -6.66
CA ILE A 83 -3.74 -5.43 -7.33
C ILE A 83 -3.63 -6.83 -7.94
N GLU A 84 -3.32 -6.90 -9.24
CA GLU A 84 -3.26 -8.18 -9.95
C GLU A 84 -1.96 -8.92 -9.65
N ASN A 85 -0.84 -8.20 -9.67
CA ASN A 85 0.47 -8.74 -9.32
C ASN A 85 0.48 -9.20 -7.85
N GLU A 86 0.64 -10.51 -7.64
CA GLU A 86 0.57 -11.13 -6.31
C GLU A 86 1.60 -10.58 -5.33
N GLU A 87 2.85 -10.38 -5.77
CA GLU A 87 3.92 -9.85 -4.94
C GLU A 87 3.58 -8.43 -4.45
N THR A 88 3.14 -7.58 -5.38
CA THR A 88 2.74 -6.20 -5.07
C THR A 88 1.53 -6.19 -4.14
N ARG A 89 0.52 -7.04 -4.40
CA ARG A 89 -0.68 -7.18 -3.56
C ARG A 89 -0.32 -7.56 -2.13
N ILE A 90 0.47 -8.62 -1.95
CA ILE A 90 0.89 -9.11 -0.62
C ILE A 90 1.69 -8.04 0.12
N ASN A 91 2.62 -7.38 -0.56
CA ASN A 91 3.43 -6.33 0.04
C ASN A 91 2.59 -5.14 0.49
N THR A 92 1.65 -4.67 -0.33
CA THR A 92 0.75 -3.57 0.03
C THR A 92 -0.20 -3.96 1.15
N LEU A 93 -0.84 -5.13 1.08
CA LEU A 93 -1.72 -5.63 2.15
C LEU A 93 -0.99 -5.74 3.49
N LYS A 94 0.26 -6.23 3.48
CA LYS A 94 1.10 -6.29 4.67
C LYS A 94 1.37 -4.89 5.25
N GLN A 95 1.70 -3.91 4.41
CA GLN A 95 1.94 -2.54 4.86
C GLN A 95 0.68 -1.92 5.48
N VAL A 96 -0.47 -2.02 4.80
CA VAL A 96 -1.77 -1.54 5.30
C VAL A 96 -2.10 -2.23 6.63
N ALA A 97 -1.95 -3.55 6.71
CA ALA A 97 -2.21 -4.31 7.93
C ALA A 97 -1.34 -3.87 9.11
N GLN A 98 -0.03 -3.66 8.87
CA GLN A 98 0.89 -3.17 9.90
C GLN A 98 0.54 -1.76 10.37
N SER A 99 0.05 -0.91 9.48
CA SER A 99 -0.41 0.43 9.81
C SER A 99 -1.72 0.42 10.58
N TRP A 100 -2.68 -0.38 10.11
CA TRP A 100 -3.95 -0.60 10.77
C TRP A 100 -3.75 -1.13 12.19
N MET A 101 -2.83 -2.08 12.38
CA MET A 101 -2.47 -2.58 13.72
C MET A 101 -1.96 -1.50 14.68
N ARG A 102 -1.37 -0.40 14.17
CA ARG A 102 -0.92 0.73 14.98
C ARG A 102 -2.05 1.69 15.35
N THR A 103 -3.05 1.84 14.47
CA THR A 103 -4.18 2.76 14.65
C THR A 103 -5.34 2.10 15.38
N ASP A 104 -5.73 0.90 14.97
CA ASP A 104 -6.80 0.08 15.53
C ASP A 104 -6.44 -1.41 15.39
N SER A 105 -5.84 -1.95 16.46
CA SER A 105 -5.37 -3.34 16.46
C SER A 105 -6.52 -4.35 16.48
N ASP A 106 -7.67 -4.00 17.01
CA ASP A 106 -8.81 -4.91 17.15
C ASP A 106 -9.50 -5.09 15.79
N ALA A 107 -9.75 -3.98 15.09
CA ALA A 107 -10.27 -4.01 13.73
C ALA A 107 -9.30 -4.70 12.76
N ALA A 108 -8.00 -4.43 12.87
CA ALA A 108 -6.98 -5.09 12.04
C ALA A 108 -6.95 -6.61 12.27
N LYS A 109 -6.97 -7.08 13.53
CA LYS A 109 -7.04 -8.51 13.85
C LYS A 109 -8.30 -9.18 13.35
N ALA A 110 -9.43 -8.46 13.37
CA ALA A 110 -10.69 -8.98 12.82
C ALA A 110 -10.65 -9.12 11.29
N TRP A 111 -9.92 -8.24 10.59
CA TRP A 111 -9.80 -8.28 9.14
C TRP A 111 -8.71 -9.24 8.61
N LEU A 112 -7.62 -9.45 9.35
CA LEU A 112 -6.48 -10.28 8.93
C LEU A 112 -6.85 -11.68 8.40
N PRO A 113 -7.80 -12.44 8.99
CA PRO A 113 -8.20 -13.75 8.47
C PRO A 113 -8.73 -13.71 7.03
N ASP A 114 -9.40 -12.63 6.64
CA ASP A 114 -10.01 -12.42 5.32
C ASP A 114 -9.10 -11.61 4.36
N SER A 115 -7.92 -11.18 4.83
CA SER A 115 -7.00 -10.33 4.05
C SER A 115 -6.40 -11.01 2.82
N GLY A 116 -6.45 -12.34 2.72
CA GLY A 116 -5.73 -13.11 1.69
C GLY A 116 -4.21 -13.19 1.93
N LEU A 117 -3.69 -12.64 3.03
CA LEU A 117 -2.28 -12.80 3.41
C LEU A 117 -1.98 -14.24 3.89
N PRO A 118 -0.77 -14.76 3.66
CA PRO A 118 -0.35 -16.04 4.23
C PRO A 118 -0.45 -16.03 5.76
N LYS A 119 -0.86 -17.16 6.36
CA LYS A 119 -1.01 -17.27 7.83
C LYS A 119 0.24 -16.83 8.59
N GLU A 120 1.43 -17.16 8.09
CA GLU A 120 2.70 -16.74 8.68
C GLU A 120 2.84 -15.21 8.72
N THR A 121 2.40 -14.52 7.66
CA THR A 121 2.41 -13.05 7.60
C THR A 121 1.39 -12.46 8.56
N GLN A 122 0.19 -13.04 8.66
CA GLN A 122 -0.82 -12.61 9.63
C GLN A 122 -0.29 -12.68 11.07
N THR A 123 0.31 -13.82 11.44
CA THR A 123 0.93 -14.02 12.76
C THR A 123 2.04 -13.00 13.01
N ALA A 124 2.94 -12.80 12.05
CA ALA A 124 4.03 -11.84 12.18
C ALA A 124 3.54 -10.39 12.38
N ILE A 125 2.44 -10.00 11.74
CA ILE A 125 1.80 -8.69 11.90
C ILE A 125 1.22 -8.53 13.32
N ILE A 126 0.59 -9.57 13.86
CA ILE A 126 0.00 -9.58 15.21
C ILE A 126 1.09 -9.55 16.29
N GLU A 127 2.17 -10.31 16.10
CA GLU A 127 3.26 -10.45 17.08
C GLU A 127 4.22 -9.24 17.09
N THR A 128 4.31 -8.49 15.99
CA THR A 128 5.26 -7.39 15.84
C THR A 128 4.57 -6.01 15.71
N PRO A 129 3.74 -5.56 16.67
CA PRO A 129 3.25 -4.18 16.67
C PRO A 129 4.39 -3.27 17.08
N SER A 130 5.20 -2.84 16.11
CA SER A 130 6.28 -1.84 16.20
C SER A 130 6.87 -1.66 17.62
N ARG A 131 7.40 -2.73 18.24
CA ARG A 131 8.35 -2.59 19.34
C ARG A 131 9.72 -2.41 18.70
N GLY A 132 10.36 -1.29 19.01
CA GLY A 132 11.72 -1.01 18.56
C GLY A 132 12.59 -2.25 18.72
N ARG A 133 13.19 -2.68 17.61
CA ARG A 133 14.34 -3.57 17.48
C ARG A 133 14.75 -4.27 18.80
N SER A 134 14.05 -5.34 19.18
CA SER A 134 14.64 -6.37 20.03
C SER A 134 14.85 -7.59 19.17
N THR A 135 16.01 -7.62 18.53
CA THR A 135 16.73 -8.86 18.25
C THR A 135 16.99 -9.58 19.58
N SER A 136 15.96 -10.27 20.07
CA SER A 136 16.07 -11.23 21.16
C SER A 136 15.15 -12.39 20.82
N ASP A 137 15.54 -13.18 19.84
CA ASP A 137 15.65 -14.62 20.02
C ASP A 137 16.27 -15.24 18.76
N PHE A 138 17.52 -15.70 18.86
CA PHE A 138 17.96 -16.90 18.14
C PHE A 138 19.31 -17.32 18.73
N ARG A 139 19.24 -18.07 19.83
CA ARG A 139 20.01 -19.30 20.08
C ARG A 139 19.79 -19.78 21.51
N SER A 140 18.59 -20.28 21.76
CA SER A 140 18.47 -21.35 22.74
C SER A 140 19.09 -22.63 22.18
N ARG A 141 19.89 -23.29 23.04
CA ARG A 141 20.34 -24.70 23.06
C ARG A 141 21.82 -24.94 22.74
N ARG A 142 22.60 -25.20 23.79
CA ARG A 142 22.83 -26.59 24.26
C ARG A 142 22.98 -26.65 25.79
N PRO A 143 22.49 -27.73 26.44
CA PRO A 143 22.63 -27.96 27.87
C PRO A 143 24.02 -28.53 28.24
N ARG A 144 24.24 -28.55 29.55
CA ARG A 144 25.46 -28.83 30.33
C ARG A 144 26.43 -29.87 29.79
#